data_AF-A0A7W7MR55-F1
#
_entry.id   AF-A0A7W7MR55-F1
#
_cell.length_a   1.000
_cell.length_b   1.000
_cell.length_c   1.000
_cell.angle_alpha   90.00
_cell.angle_beta   90.00
_cell.angle_gamma   90.00
#
_symmetry.space_group_name_H-M   'P 1'
#
loop_
_entity.id
_entity.type
_entity.pdbx_description
1 polymer ?
#
loop_
_entity_poly.entity_id
_entity_poly.type
_entity_poly.pdbx_seq_one_letter_code
_entity_poly.pdbx_strand_id
1 'polypeptide(L)'
;MQKFDTPAAVTAVLDLPAGRIQVIAADRADATVEVRPADAATGRDVRAAEQTAVEFGDGVLRIKAPAAQSGILGGGGSIEVTVQLPAGSRIEAKAAAAEFRGVGRLGDVSVEGAYGTVKIDEAASVRLSAHAGDVTVGRLAGPAEISTQKGDIHVVEATSGTVTLRTQHGNVTVGAATGVSAVMDAGTGYGRVHNTLSNTDGAAAALNIHATTQYGDITARSL
;
A
#
# COMPACT_ATOMS: atom_id res chain seq x y z
N MET A 1 -0.49 14.78 19.05
CA MET A 1 -1.63 14.27 18.28
C MET A 1 -2.46 15.45 17.80
N GLN A 2 -2.70 15.57 16.50
CA GLN A 2 -3.55 16.59 15.89
C GLN A 2 -4.88 15.95 15.47
N LYS A 3 -5.99 16.69 15.57
CA LYS A 3 -7.33 16.21 15.27
C LYS A 3 -8.06 17.21 14.37
N PHE A 4 -8.77 16.69 13.37
CA PHE A 4 -9.55 17.45 12.40
C PHE A 4 -10.94 16.84 12.29
N ASP A 5 -11.98 17.67 12.24
CA ASP A 5 -13.35 17.20 12.01
C ASP A 5 -13.52 16.88 10.53
N THR A 6 -13.83 15.62 10.23
CA THR A 6 -13.91 15.08 8.86
C THR A 6 -15.10 14.12 8.78
N PRO A 7 -16.34 14.63 8.70
CA PRO A 7 -17.53 13.79 8.67
C PRO A 7 -17.66 12.98 7.37
N ALA A 8 -16.87 13.30 6.34
CA ALA A 8 -16.76 12.57 5.09
C ALA A 8 -15.34 12.02 4.89
N ALA A 9 -15.21 11.02 4.02
CA ALA A 9 -13.93 10.49 3.59
C ALA A 9 -13.01 11.59 3.05
N VAL A 10 -11.73 11.52 3.41
CA VAL A 10 -10.71 12.52 3.04
C VAL A 10 -9.68 11.93 2.09
N THR A 11 -8.82 12.79 1.54
CA THR A 11 -7.59 12.35 0.89
C THR A 11 -6.41 12.62 1.83
N ALA A 12 -5.68 11.58 2.23
CA ALA A 12 -4.46 11.72 3.01
C ALA A 12 -3.24 11.63 2.08
N VAL A 13 -2.44 12.70 2.03
CA VAL A 13 -1.21 12.79 1.24
C VAL A 13 -0.02 12.78 2.21
N LEU A 14 0.82 11.76 2.12
CA LEU A 14 1.99 11.57 2.97
C LEU A 14 3.26 11.62 2.12
N ASP A 15 4.24 12.41 2.54
CA ASP A 15 5.57 12.48 1.92
C ASP A 15 6.62 12.31 3.02
N LEU A 16 7.10 11.06 3.17
CA LEU A 16 8.03 10.65 4.22
C LEU A 16 9.32 10.07 3.62
N PRO A 17 10.49 10.56 4.04
CA PRO A 17 11.77 10.04 3.55
C PRO A 17 12.10 8.67 4.14
N ALA A 18 11.77 8.41 5.41
CA ALA A 18 12.06 7.16 6.10
C ALA A 18 11.15 6.93 7.30
N GLY A 19 10.92 5.66 7.64
CA GLY A 19 10.25 5.24 8.88
C GLY A 19 9.04 4.34 8.65
N ARG A 20 7.91 4.67 9.28
CA ARG A 20 6.70 3.84 9.21
C ARG A 20 5.46 4.69 9.05
N ILE A 21 4.61 4.28 8.12
CA ILE A 21 3.27 4.83 7.91
C ILE A 21 2.25 3.78 8.36
N GLN A 22 1.39 4.17 9.29
CA GLN A 22 0.22 3.40 9.68
C GLN A 22 -1.05 4.21 9.43
N VAL A 23 -1.91 3.71 8.55
CA VAL A 23 -3.23 4.29 8.26
C VAL A 23 -4.31 3.36 8.80
N ILE A 24 -5.23 3.91 9.59
CA ILE A 24 -6.35 3.18 10.18
C ILE A 24 -7.65 3.81 9.70
N ALA A 25 -8.34 3.11 8.81
CA ALA A 25 -9.66 3.46 8.32
C ALA A 25 -10.75 2.77 9.14
N ALA A 26 -11.62 3.57 9.75
CA ALA A 26 -12.73 3.09 10.58
C ALA A 26 -14.00 3.91 10.35
N ASP A 27 -15.14 3.43 10.84
CA ASP A 27 -16.39 4.20 10.82
C ASP A 27 -16.32 5.31 11.89
N ARG A 28 -15.73 6.45 11.50
CA ARG A 28 -15.47 7.63 12.33
C ARG A 28 -15.74 8.92 11.55
N ALA A 29 -15.94 10.02 12.28
CA ALA A 29 -16.25 11.34 11.71
C ALA A 29 -15.12 12.37 11.91
N ASP A 30 -13.92 11.90 12.27
CA ASP A 30 -12.74 12.74 12.48
C ASP A 30 -11.50 12.07 11.88
N ALA A 31 -10.47 12.90 11.63
CA ALA A 31 -9.15 12.45 11.24
C ALA A 31 -8.16 12.86 12.33
N THR A 32 -7.30 11.93 12.75
CA THR A 32 -6.24 12.20 13.72
C THR A 32 -4.89 11.83 13.17
N VAL A 33 -3.90 12.68 13.41
CA VAL A 33 -2.50 12.45 13.02
C VAL A 33 -1.62 12.45 14.26
N GLU A 34 -0.85 11.40 14.42
CA GLU A 34 0.22 11.29 15.39
C GLU A 34 1.54 11.12 14.66
N VAL A 35 2.51 11.97 14.99
CA VAL A 35 3.87 11.92 14.47
C VAL A 35 4.80 11.71 15.65
N ARG A 36 5.66 10.70 15.55
CA ARG A 36 6.63 10.34 16.59
C ARG A 36 8.00 10.10 15.95
N PRO A 37 9.10 10.37 16.67
CA PRO A 37 10.41 9.89 16.24
C PRO A 37 10.39 8.35 16.24
N ALA A 38 11.05 7.72 15.26
CA ALA A 38 11.22 6.27 15.28
C ALA A 38 12.10 5.82 16.46
N ASP A 39 13.15 6.59 16.77
CA ASP A 39 13.93 6.46 18.00
C ASP A 39 14.05 7.80 18.74
N ALA A 40 13.44 7.88 19.92
CA ALA A 40 13.48 9.07 20.77
C ALA A 40 14.87 9.38 21.34
N ALA A 41 15.81 8.43 21.34
CA ALA A 41 17.21 8.67 21.71
C ALA A 41 18.03 9.29 20.57
N THR A 42 17.52 9.24 19.33
CA THR A 42 18.20 9.75 18.15
C THR A 42 17.73 11.17 17.84
N GLY A 43 18.58 12.17 18.11
CA GLY A 43 18.23 13.59 17.93
C GLY A 43 17.81 13.97 16.49
N ARG A 44 18.24 13.21 15.47
CA ARG A 44 17.78 13.40 14.08
C ARG A 44 16.32 12.99 13.88
N ASP A 45 15.88 11.91 14.52
CA ASP A 45 14.50 11.41 14.46
C ASP A 45 13.58 12.36 15.23
N VAL A 46 14.02 12.81 16.41
CA VAL A 46 13.31 13.82 17.21
C VAL A 46 13.10 15.09 16.39
N ARG A 47 14.16 15.62 15.78
CA ARG A 47 14.08 16.81 14.93
C ARG A 47 13.17 16.59 13.72
N ALA A 48 13.23 15.43 13.07
CA ALA A 48 12.36 15.14 11.93
C ALA A 48 10.87 15.11 12.34
N ALA A 49 10.55 14.52 13.49
CA ALA A 49 9.19 14.48 14.02
C ALA A 49 8.67 15.88 14.37
N GLU A 50 9.49 16.70 15.06
CA GLU A 50 9.14 18.09 15.41
C GLU A 50 8.93 19.00 14.19
N GLN A 51 9.68 18.75 13.12
CA GLN A 51 9.63 19.54 11.88
C GLN A 51 8.62 19.01 10.85
N THR A 52 7.92 17.93 11.16
CA THR A 52 6.91 17.36 10.25
C THR A 52 5.69 18.29 10.21
N ALA A 53 5.35 18.77 9.02
CA ALA A 53 4.17 19.60 8.80
C ALA A 53 2.94 18.70 8.64
N VAL A 54 1.85 19.05 9.32
CA VAL A 54 0.54 18.43 9.18
C VAL A 54 -0.47 19.53 8.93
N GLU A 55 -1.15 19.48 7.80
CA GLU A 55 -2.10 20.48 7.37
C GLU A 55 -3.37 19.80 6.89
N PHE A 56 -4.53 20.37 7.22
CA PHE A 56 -5.81 19.91 6.70
C PHE A 56 -6.57 21.07 6.07
N GLY A 57 -6.97 20.90 4.82
CA GLY A 57 -7.73 21.89 4.07
C GLY A 57 -8.35 21.26 2.82
N ASP A 58 -9.55 21.72 2.46
CA ASP A 58 -10.27 21.27 1.26
C ASP A 58 -10.46 19.74 1.17
N GLY A 59 -10.65 19.08 2.33
CA GLY A 59 -10.81 17.61 2.40
C GLY A 59 -9.50 16.83 2.19
N VAL A 60 -8.35 17.52 2.18
CA VAL A 60 -7.03 16.91 2.00
C VAL A 60 -6.18 17.10 3.27
N LEU A 61 -5.75 15.98 3.84
CA LEU A 61 -4.82 15.91 4.96
C LEU A 61 -3.41 15.70 4.44
N ARG A 62 -2.57 16.73 4.51
CA ARG A 62 -1.18 16.71 4.03
C ARG A 62 -0.23 16.51 5.20
N ILE A 63 0.63 15.50 5.11
CA ILE A 63 1.67 15.20 6.09
C ILE A 63 2.99 15.16 5.35
N LYS A 64 3.88 16.11 5.66
CA LYS A 64 5.17 16.24 4.98
C LYS A 64 6.30 16.30 6.00
N ALA A 65 7.14 15.28 5.98
CA ALA A 65 8.38 15.30 6.73
C ALA A 65 9.45 16.13 5.98
N PRO A 66 10.38 16.77 6.71
CA PRO A 66 11.47 17.49 6.07
C PRO A 66 12.33 16.52 5.25
N ALA A 67 12.66 16.91 4.02
CA ALA A 67 13.64 16.18 3.22
C ALA A 67 15.00 16.16 3.93
N ALA A 68 15.77 15.08 3.72
CA ALA A 68 17.15 15.04 4.18
C ALA A 68 17.91 16.23 3.60
N GLN A 69 18.37 17.16 4.44
CA GLN A 69 19.18 18.27 3.97
C GLN A 69 20.46 17.72 3.36
N SER A 70 20.78 18.13 2.13
CA SER A 70 21.99 17.74 1.39
C SER A 70 23.26 18.36 2.00
N GLY A 71 23.58 17.98 3.23
CA GLY A 71 24.76 18.42 3.97
C GLY A 71 25.64 17.23 4.39
N ILE A 72 26.93 17.49 4.53
CA ILE A 72 28.02 16.50 4.70
C ILE A 72 27.92 15.67 6.00
N LEU A 73 26.99 15.97 6.91
CA LEU A 73 26.72 15.19 8.13
C LEU A 73 25.21 14.95 8.35
N GLY A 74 24.73 13.76 7.98
CA GLY A 74 23.52 13.17 8.57
C GLY A 74 22.39 12.89 7.58
N GLY A 75 22.12 11.61 7.35
CA GLY A 75 20.88 11.17 6.68
C GLY A 75 19.63 11.67 7.40
N GLY A 76 18.52 11.77 6.66
CA GLY A 76 17.21 12.21 7.18
C GLY A 76 16.78 11.38 8.40
N GLY A 77 16.08 12.02 9.33
CA GLY A 77 15.51 11.32 10.49
C GLY A 77 14.38 10.37 10.08
N SER A 78 14.19 9.32 10.87
CA SER A 78 13.11 8.34 10.71
C SER A 78 11.96 8.68 11.65
N ILE A 79 10.73 8.59 11.14
CA ILE A 79 9.53 8.91 11.94
C ILE A 79 8.46 7.83 11.80
N GLU A 80 7.65 7.68 12.84
CA GLU A 80 6.42 6.91 12.80
C GLU A 80 5.23 7.86 12.69
N VAL A 81 4.42 7.68 11.65
CA VAL A 81 3.20 8.45 11.42
C VAL A 81 2.00 7.52 11.50
N THR A 82 1.13 7.78 12.46
CA THR A 82 -0.17 7.12 12.56
C THR A 82 -1.27 8.09 12.16
N VAL A 83 -2.00 7.74 11.10
CA VAL A 83 -3.18 8.45 10.63
C VAL A 83 -4.39 7.59 10.89
N GLN A 84 -5.39 8.14 11.57
CA GLN A 84 -6.69 7.49 11.68
C GLN A 84 -7.73 8.38 11.00
N LEU A 85 -8.58 7.80 10.15
CA LEU A 85 -9.47 8.57 9.28
C LEU A 85 -10.76 7.77 8.94
N PRO A 86 -11.79 8.44 8.40
CA PRO A 86 -13.03 7.77 8.00
C PRO A 86 -12.79 6.68 6.95
N ALA A 87 -13.52 5.58 7.04
CA ALA A 87 -13.52 4.51 6.04
C ALA A 87 -13.79 5.05 4.62
N GLY A 88 -13.15 4.44 3.63
CA GLY A 88 -13.23 4.89 2.23
C GLY A 88 -12.33 6.08 1.87
N SER A 89 -11.53 6.59 2.81
CA SER A 89 -10.56 7.66 2.51
C SER A 89 -9.49 7.21 1.53
N ARG A 90 -9.08 8.13 0.65
CA ARG A 90 -8.00 7.94 -0.32
C ARG A 90 -6.65 8.20 0.32
N ILE A 91 -5.65 7.38 -0.01
CA ILE A 91 -4.28 7.51 0.47
C ILE A 91 -3.33 7.71 -0.71
N GLU A 92 -2.49 8.72 -0.61
CA GLU A 92 -1.35 8.94 -1.51
C GLU A 92 -0.08 9.05 -0.65
N ALA A 93 0.80 8.06 -0.72
CA ALA A 93 2.00 7.99 0.10
C ALA A 93 3.25 7.89 -0.76
N LYS A 94 4.18 8.83 -0.55
CA LYS A 94 5.57 8.72 -0.97
C LYS A 94 6.38 8.28 0.24
N ALA A 95 6.94 7.08 0.15
CA ALA A 95 7.46 6.32 1.28
C ALA A 95 8.89 5.85 0.96
N ALA A 96 9.81 6.78 0.68
CA ALA A 96 11.09 6.50 0.02
C ALA A 96 11.98 5.47 0.73
N ALA A 97 11.85 5.32 2.05
CA ALA A 97 12.46 4.25 2.83
C ALA A 97 11.55 3.89 4.02
N ALA A 98 10.24 3.78 3.77
CA ALA A 98 9.25 3.55 4.82
C ALA A 98 8.37 2.33 4.57
N GLU A 99 8.05 1.64 5.67
CA GLU A 99 7.01 0.60 5.69
C GLU A 99 5.62 1.23 5.63
N PHE A 100 4.67 0.53 5.00
CA PHE A 100 3.29 1.00 4.92
C PHE A 100 2.31 -0.05 5.44
N ARG A 101 1.46 0.36 6.40
CA ARG A 101 0.39 -0.46 6.95
C ARG A 101 -0.95 0.25 6.81
N GLY A 102 -1.84 -0.27 5.97
CA GLY A 102 -3.25 0.10 5.90
C GLY A 102 -4.12 -0.90 6.64
N VAL A 103 -4.90 -0.42 7.61
CA VAL A 103 -5.85 -1.20 8.42
C VAL A 103 -7.27 -0.72 8.15
N GLY A 104 -8.20 -1.64 7.99
CA GLY A 104 -9.60 -1.35 7.70
C GLY A 104 -9.87 -1.03 6.23
N ARG A 105 -11.05 -0.46 5.95
CA ARG A 105 -11.56 -0.22 4.59
C ARG A 105 -11.03 1.08 4.01
N LEU A 106 -9.95 1.01 3.24
CA LEU A 106 -9.41 2.14 2.52
C LEU A 106 -10.13 2.32 1.17
N GLY A 107 -10.15 3.55 0.68
CA GLY A 107 -10.58 3.85 -0.69
C GLY A 107 -9.47 3.49 -1.68
N ASP A 108 -9.07 4.46 -2.49
CA ASP A 108 -7.94 4.33 -3.40
C ASP A 108 -6.63 4.49 -2.64
N VAL A 109 -5.69 3.56 -2.81
CA VAL A 109 -4.38 3.58 -2.14
C VAL A 109 -3.27 3.66 -3.20
N SER A 110 -2.53 4.76 -3.21
CA SER A 110 -1.34 4.95 -4.03
C SER A 110 -0.10 5.01 -3.15
N VAL A 111 0.87 4.10 -3.34
CA VAL A 111 2.12 4.07 -2.59
C VAL A 111 3.31 4.02 -3.55
N GLU A 112 4.24 4.94 -3.41
CA GLU A 112 5.45 5.05 -4.23
C GLU A 112 6.73 4.98 -3.38
N GLY A 113 7.71 4.23 -3.86
CA GLY A 113 9.07 4.21 -3.31
C GLY A 113 9.21 3.40 -2.02
N ALA A 114 8.21 2.60 -1.65
CA ALA A 114 8.23 1.81 -0.42
C ALA A 114 9.43 0.87 -0.36
N TYR A 115 10.06 0.82 0.81
CA TYR A 115 11.03 -0.20 1.21
C TYR A 115 10.53 -0.92 2.46
N GLY A 116 10.72 -2.23 2.51
CA GLY A 116 10.18 -3.06 3.57
C GLY A 116 8.74 -3.49 3.28
N THR A 117 8.06 -3.95 4.32
CA THR A 117 6.77 -4.63 4.15
C THR A 117 5.64 -3.62 3.89
N VAL A 118 4.81 -3.90 2.89
CA VAL A 118 3.55 -3.19 2.66
C VAL A 118 2.38 -4.11 2.93
N LYS A 119 1.50 -3.74 3.86
CA LYS A 119 0.31 -4.54 4.22
C LYS A 119 -0.95 -3.69 4.18
N ILE A 120 -1.93 -4.08 3.37
CA ILE A 120 -3.23 -3.42 3.23
C ILE A 120 -4.32 -4.43 3.56
N ASP A 121 -5.19 -4.15 4.54
CA ASP A 121 -6.28 -5.06 4.89
C ASP A 121 -7.38 -5.07 3.83
N GLU A 122 -7.91 -3.90 3.49
CA GLU A 122 -8.94 -3.76 2.46
C GLU A 122 -8.77 -2.44 1.71
N ALA A 123 -8.89 -2.48 0.38
CA ALA A 123 -8.83 -1.29 -0.47
C ALA A 123 -9.79 -1.39 -1.65
N ALA A 124 -10.34 -0.24 -2.05
CA ALA A 124 -11.16 -0.11 -3.25
C ALA A 124 -10.31 -0.27 -4.53
N SER A 125 -9.13 0.35 -4.54
CA SER A 125 -8.13 0.15 -5.59
C SER A 125 -6.71 0.35 -5.03
N VAL A 126 -5.71 -0.25 -5.68
CA VAL A 126 -4.32 -0.15 -5.24
C VAL A 126 -3.40 0.18 -6.41
N ARG A 127 -2.58 1.21 -6.26
CA ARG A 127 -1.42 1.49 -7.12
C ARG A 127 -0.18 1.49 -6.25
N LEU A 128 0.72 0.53 -6.44
CA LEU A 128 1.88 0.38 -5.58
C LEU A 128 3.14 0.14 -6.40
N SER A 129 4.16 0.96 -6.15
CA SER A 129 5.51 0.74 -6.64
C SER A 129 6.48 0.68 -5.47
N ALA A 130 7.09 -0.49 -5.26
CA ALA A 130 8.08 -0.73 -4.23
C ALA A 130 9.43 -1.11 -4.85
N HIS A 131 10.52 -0.76 -4.18
CA HIS A 131 11.86 -1.17 -4.60
C HIS A 131 12.20 -2.55 -4.05
N ALA A 132 12.05 -2.73 -2.74
CA ALA A 132 12.32 -4.00 -2.09
C ALA A 132 11.41 -4.20 -0.89
N GLY A 133 10.71 -5.32 -0.85
CA GLY A 133 9.83 -5.72 0.25
C GLY A 133 8.60 -6.47 -0.22
N ASP A 134 8.02 -7.21 0.72
CA ASP A 134 6.83 -8.02 0.47
C ASP A 134 5.57 -7.15 0.53
N VAL A 135 4.66 -7.41 -0.40
CA VAL A 135 3.38 -6.71 -0.52
C VAL A 135 2.26 -7.69 -0.21
N THR A 136 1.44 -7.38 0.77
CA THR A 136 0.23 -8.15 1.10
C THR A 136 -0.99 -7.25 1.01
N VAL A 137 -1.98 -7.66 0.22
CA VAL A 137 -3.31 -7.06 0.18
C VAL A 137 -4.30 -8.13 0.62
N GLY A 138 -5.11 -7.83 1.64
CA GLY A 138 -6.16 -8.73 2.12
C GLY A 138 -7.30 -8.81 1.10
N ARG A 139 -8.23 -7.87 1.16
CA ARG A 139 -9.38 -7.77 0.26
C ARG A 139 -9.21 -6.61 -0.72
N LEU A 140 -9.27 -6.93 -2.01
CA LEU A 140 -9.22 -5.96 -3.10
C LEU A 140 -10.60 -5.90 -3.78
N ALA A 141 -11.27 -4.76 -3.66
CA ALA A 141 -12.64 -4.58 -4.17
C ALA A 141 -12.69 -4.19 -5.67
N GLY A 142 -11.56 -3.76 -6.25
CA GLY A 142 -11.50 -3.23 -7.61
C GLY A 142 -10.10 -3.36 -8.23
N PRO A 143 -9.73 -2.48 -9.18
CA PRO A 143 -8.50 -2.64 -9.94
C PRO A 143 -7.25 -2.44 -9.08
N ALA A 144 -6.17 -3.13 -9.45
CA ALA A 144 -4.86 -2.91 -8.83
C ALA A 144 -3.70 -2.98 -9.83
N GLU A 145 -2.68 -2.17 -9.57
CA GLU A 145 -1.39 -2.20 -10.25
C GLU A 145 -0.30 -2.22 -9.17
N ILE A 146 0.33 -3.38 -8.97
CA ILE A 146 1.33 -3.61 -7.94
C ILE A 146 2.64 -4.04 -8.60
N SER A 147 3.70 -3.29 -8.38
CA SER A 147 5.04 -3.58 -8.89
C SER A 147 6.07 -3.54 -7.77
N THR A 148 6.91 -4.57 -7.67
CA THR A 148 8.08 -4.60 -6.79
C THR A 148 9.31 -5.10 -7.55
N GLN A 149 10.53 -4.63 -7.23
CA GLN A 149 11.73 -5.22 -7.86
C GLN A 149 12.12 -6.51 -7.14
N LYS A 150 12.03 -6.52 -5.81
CA LYS A 150 12.36 -7.69 -5.00
C LYS A 150 11.35 -7.85 -3.86
N GLY A 151 10.73 -9.00 -3.77
CA GLY A 151 9.76 -9.33 -2.75
C GLY A 151 8.57 -10.07 -3.33
N ASP A 152 7.84 -10.72 -2.43
CA ASP A 152 6.66 -11.49 -2.79
C ASP A 152 5.44 -10.57 -2.84
N ILE A 153 4.52 -10.86 -3.77
CA ILE A 153 3.23 -10.20 -3.87
C ILE A 153 2.15 -11.21 -3.49
N HIS A 154 1.35 -10.87 -2.47
CA HIS A 154 0.27 -11.70 -1.99
C HIS A 154 -1.05 -10.92 -1.97
N VAL A 155 -1.99 -11.29 -2.83
CA VAL A 155 -3.37 -10.80 -2.79
C VAL A 155 -4.23 -11.94 -2.26
N VAL A 156 -4.77 -11.79 -1.05
CA VAL A 156 -5.56 -12.85 -0.40
C VAL A 156 -6.88 -13.07 -1.13
N GLU A 157 -7.58 -11.99 -1.44
CA GLU A 157 -8.91 -12.01 -2.05
C GLU A 157 -9.11 -10.81 -2.99
N ALA A 158 -9.24 -11.08 -4.29
CA ALA A 158 -9.63 -10.11 -5.31
C ALA A 158 -11.05 -10.40 -5.80
N THR A 159 -11.87 -9.36 -5.90
CA THR A 159 -13.31 -9.50 -6.18
C THR A 159 -13.69 -9.11 -7.61
N SER A 160 -13.09 -8.06 -8.16
CA SER A 160 -13.41 -7.57 -9.50
C SER A 160 -12.33 -6.64 -10.07
N GLY A 161 -12.41 -6.37 -11.37
CA GLY A 161 -11.53 -5.44 -12.07
C GLY A 161 -10.27 -6.09 -12.63
N THR A 162 -9.32 -5.23 -13.05
CA THR A 162 -8.03 -5.67 -13.60
C THR A 162 -6.96 -5.56 -12.53
N VAL A 163 -6.29 -6.68 -12.25
CA VAL A 163 -5.24 -6.82 -11.24
C VAL A 163 -3.93 -7.14 -11.94
N THR A 164 -3.04 -6.16 -12.03
CA THR A 164 -1.71 -6.29 -12.62
C THR A 164 -0.66 -6.39 -11.52
N LEU A 165 0.03 -7.53 -11.45
CA LEU A 165 1.04 -7.84 -10.45
C LEU A 165 2.38 -8.09 -11.15
N ARG A 166 3.42 -7.35 -10.77
CA ARG A 166 4.76 -7.48 -11.36
C ARG A 166 5.82 -7.56 -10.27
N THR A 167 6.66 -8.59 -10.32
CA THR A 167 7.88 -8.65 -9.49
C THR A 167 9.07 -9.07 -10.34
N GLN A 168 10.30 -8.66 -10.03
CA GLN A 168 11.48 -9.24 -10.72
C GLN A 168 11.96 -10.48 -9.96
N HIS A 169 12.02 -10.41 -8.63
CA HIS A 169 12.44 -11.50 -7.78
C HIS A 169 11.44 -11.70 -6.65
N GLY A 170 10.65 -12.75 -6.76
CA GLY A 170 9.65 -13.10 -5.76
C GLY A 170 8.50 -13.90 -6.37
N ASN A 171 7.71 -14.48 -5.48
CA ASN A 171 6.52 -15.22 -5.82
C ASN A 171 5.33 -14.28 -5.93
N VAL A 172 4.39 -14.62 -6.79
CA VAL A 172 3.10 -13.93 -6.89
C VAL A 172 2.00 -14.89 -6.51
N THR A 173 1.21 -14.54 -5.50
CA THR A 173 0.03 -15.31 -5.10
C THR A 173 -1.21 -14.45 -5.17
N VAL A 174 -2.26 -14.94 -5.81
CA VAL A 174 -3.54 -14.23 -5.94
C VAL A 174 -4.72 -15.18 -5.69
N GLY A 175 -5.61 -14.79 -4.77
CA GLY A 175 -6.88 -15.45 -4.55
C GLY A 175 -8.01 -14.70 -5.24
N ALA A 176 -8.84 -15.39 -6.02
CA ALA A 176 -10.13 -14.86 -6.48
C ALA A 176 -11.20 -15.15 -5.42
N ALA A 177 -12.04 -14.16 -5.12
CA ALA A 177 -13.12 -14.31 -4.15
C ALA A 177 -14.10 -15.42 -4.56
N THR A 178 -14.78 -16.02 -3.58
CA THR A 178 -15.72 -17.11 -3.83
C THR A 178 -16.83 -16.70 -4.80
N GLY A 179 -17.04 -17.50 -5.84
CA GLY A 179 -18.04 -17.24 -6.87
C GLY A 179 -17.62 -16.24 -7.94
N VAL A 180 -16.40 -15.70 -7.90
CA VAL A 180 -15.86 -14.82 -8.94
C VAL A 180 -15.24 -15.64 -10.06
N SER A 181 -15.75 -15.45 -11.27
CA SER A 181 -15.10 -15.92 -12.49
C SER A 181 -13.87 -15.06 -12.79
N ALA A 182 -12.72 -15.70 -13.00
CA ALA A 182 -11.47 -15.01 -13.24
C ALA A 182 -10.74 -15.54 -14.48
N VAL A 183 -10.15 -14.62 -15.24
CA VAL A 183 -9.17 -14.93 -16.29
C VAL A 183 -7.79 -14.52 -15.80
N MET A 184 -6.79 -15.31 -16.17
CA MET A 184 -5.41 -15.06 -15.81
C MET A 184 -4.52 -15.13 -17.05
N ASP A 185 -3.69 -14.11 -17.20
CA ASP A 185 -2.52 -14.06 -18.05
C ASP A 185 -1.29 -14.00 -17.14
N ALA A 186 -0.40 -14.98 -17.24
CA ALA A 186 0.73 -15.08 -16.34
C ALA A 186 1.99 -15.55 -17.03
N GLY A 187 3.12 -14.93 -16.67
CA GLY A 187 4.43 -15.24 -17.22
C GLY A 187 5.50 -15.26 -16.14
N THR A 188 6.26 -16.34 -16.08
CA THR A 188 7.49 -16.44 -15.26
C THR A 188 8.69 -16.76 -16.14
N GLY A 189 9.82 -16.07 -15.93
CA GLY A 189 11.08 -16.40 -16.60
C GLY A 189 11.71 -17.67 -16.04
N TYR A 190 11.76 -17.77 -14.70
CA TYR A 190 12.31 -18.88 -13.95
C TYR A 190 11.39 -19.23 -12.78
N GLY A 191 10.52 -20.21 -13.00
CA GLY A 191 9.58 -20.70 -11.99
C GLY A 191 8.46 -21.52 -12.60
N ARG A 192 7.40 -21.73 -11.84
CA ARG A 192 6.19 -22.44 -12.26
C ARG A 192 4.96 -21.54 -12.10
N VAL A 193 3.99 -21.74 -12.99
CA VAL A 193 2.66 -21.15 -12.87
C VAL A 193 1.71 -22.25 -12.42
N HIS A 194 1.02 -22.03 -11.30
CA HIS A 194 -0.07 -22.86 -10.82
C HIS A 194 -1.36 -22.05 -10.87
N ASN A 195 -2.36 -22.57 -11.57
CA ASN A 195 -3.65 -21.90 -11.73
C ASN A 195 -4.79 -22.88 -11.43
N THR A 196 -5.57 -22.58 -10.41
CA THR A 196 -6.80 -23.28 -10.02
C THR A 196 -8.00 -22.33 -9.95
N LEU A 197 -7.96 -21.24 -10.72
CA LEU A 197 -9.07 -20.29 -10.83
C LEU A 197 -10.29 -20.95 -11.50
N SER A 198 -11.47 -20.60 -11.00
CA SER A 198 -12.75 -20.89 -11.63
C SER A 198 -13.01 -19.84 -12.71
N ASN A 199 -13.30 -20.30 -13.92
CA ASN A 199 -13.70 -19.44 -15.03
C ASN A 199 -14.99 -19.97 -15.65
N THR A 200 -16.13 -19.46 -15.21
CA THR A 200 -17.46 -19.81 -15.72
C THR A 200 -17.91 -18.89 -16.85
N ASP A 201 -17.39 -17.66 -16.88
CA ASP A 201 -17.89 -16.57 -17.74
C ASP A 201 -16.97 -16.30 -18.95
N GLY A 202 -15.90 -17.08 -19.10
CA GLY A 202 -14.94 -16.94 -20.19
C GLY A 202 -14.30 -15.55 -20.23
N ALA A 203 -14.32 -14.90 -21.39
CA ALA A 203 -13.77 -13.55 -21.58
C ALA A 203 -14.58 -12.44 -20.88
N ALA A 204 -15.80 -12.73 -20.40
CA ALA A 204 -16.63 -11.78 -19.66
C ALA A 204 -16.39 -11.85 -18.14
N ALA A 205 -15.36 -12.57 -17.70
CA ALA A 205 -14.97 -12.67 -16.30
C ALA A 205 -14.83 -11.29 -15.63
N ALA A 206 -15.41 -11.16 -14.44
CA ALA A 206 -15.38 -9.93 -13.66
C ALA A 206 -13.96 -9.58 -13.15
N LEU A 207 -13.06 -10.56 -13.08
CA LEU A 207 -11.70 -10.42 -12.59
C LEU A 207 -10.68 -10.80 -13.67
N ASN A 208 -9.82 -9.86 -14.06
CA ASN A 208 -8.74 -10.06 -15.01
C ASN A 208 -7.40 -9.92 -14.30
N ILE A 209 -6.64 -11.01 -14.22
CA ILE A 209 -5.35 -11.07 -13.52
C ILE A 209 -4.23 -11.09 -14.55
N HIS A 210 -3.31 -10.13 -14.46
CA HIS A 210 -2.04 -10.14 -15.18
C HIS A 210 -0.90 -10.28 -14.17
N ALA A 211 -0.21 -11.42 -14.15
CA ALA A 211 0.85 -11.69 -13.18
C ALA A 211 2.17 -12.00 -13.88
N THR A 212 3.21 -11.21 -13.63
CA THR A 212 4.54 -11.47 -14.22
C THR A 212 5.63 -11.48 -13.16
N THR A 213 6.47 -12.51 -13.18
CA THR A 213 7.71 -12.56 -12.38
C THR A 213 8.92 -12.94 -13.24
N GLN A 214 10.11 -12.43 -12.96
CA GLN A 214 11.31 -12.92 -13.65
C GLN A 214 11.86 -14.18 -12.96
N TYR A 215 11.87 -14.19 -11.63
CA TYR A 215 12.32 -15.30 -10.81
C TYR A 215 11.33 -15.55 -9.67
N GLY A 216 10.63 -16.67 -9.73
CA GLY A 216 9.66 -17.07 -8.73
C GLY A 216 8.46 -17.79 -9.33
N ASP A 217 7.66 -18.36 -8.45
CA ASP A 217 6.44 -19.07 -8.81
C ASP A 217 5.25 -18.11 -8.80
N ILE A 218 4.28 -18.37 -9.67
CA ILE A 218 3.00 -17.66 -9.71
C ILE A 218 1.92 -18.66 -9.34
N THR A 219 1.14 -18.36 -8.30
CA THR A 219 0.00 -19.17 -7.87
C THR A 219 -1.27 -18.34 -7.91
N ALA A 220 -2.27 -18.80 -8.66
CA ALA A 220 -3.62 -18.26 -8.61
C ALA A 220 -4.62 -19.35 -8.24
N ARG A 221 -5.57 -19.02 -7.36
CA ARG A 221 -6.60 -19.95 -6.90
C ARG A 221 -7.92 -19.24 -6.64
N SER A 222 -9.03 -19.92 -6.85
CA SER A 222 -10.32 -19.49 -6.30
C SER A 222 -10.47 -19.92 -4.85
N LEU A 223 -11.16 -19.11 -4.04
CA LEU A 223 -11.47 -19.37 -2.63
C LEU A 223 -12.77 -20.16 -2.44
#